data_AF-A0A3N5QLB9-F1
#
_entry.id   AF-A0A3N5QLB9-F1
#
_cell.length_a   1.000
_cell.length_b   1.000
_cell.length_c   1.000
_cell.angle_alpha   90.00
_cell.angle_beta   90.00
_cell.angle_gamma   90.00
#
_symmetry.space_group_name_H-M   'P 1'
#
loop_
_entity.id
_entity.type
_entity.pdbx_description
1 polymer ?
#
loop_
_entity_poly.entity_id
_entity_poly.type
_entity_poly.pdbx_seq_one_letter_code
_entity_poly.pdbx_strand_id
1 'polypeptide(L)'
;MPNTLAHLGVAGLATRSIITAAGLKWVYIGALIPDLPWMIQRIVRIIIPDINLYDLRLYVIVQSTLFLGLILSIAFASLSKEHNKTFLILSFGCLIHLLLDSLQEKWAGSVILFAPFNWETFSLGLFWPESFPTYALTFFGLFYIIFLFRKGIQEPLNLEVKNLRRRVLFIFMLLVYFILPLFLLSQPLEANSHFVKTLKNVDERPGKYFECDRRSFACRRRHRVERN
;
A
#
# COMPACT_ATOMS: atom_id res chain seq x y z
N MET A 1 8.66 0.98 5.64
CA MET A 1 7.48 1.08 6.55
C MET A 1 6.36 1.79 5.81
N PRO A 2 5.07 1.45 6.03
CA PRO A 2 3.98 2.27 5.52
C PRO A 2 4.12 3.66 6.11
N ASN A 3 4.34 4.66 5.26
CA ASN A 3 4.43 6.05 5.68
C ASN A 3 3.06 6.71 5.48
N THR A 4 2.09 6.22 6.25
CA THR A 4 0.68 6.60 6.08
C THR A 4 0.50 8.12 6.09
N LEU A 5 1.26 8.85 6.90
CA LEU A 5 1.23 10.32 6.93
C LEU A 5 1.63 10.94 5.59
N ALA A 6 2.74 10.51 4.98
CA ALA A 6 3.16 11.01 3.67
C ALA A 6 2.09 10.73 2.60
N HIS A 7 1.54 9.51 2.56
CA HIS A 7 0.49 9.17 1.61
C HIS A 7 -0.76 10.02 1.80
N LEU A 8 -1.20 10.24 3.05
CA LEU A 8 -2.36 11.09 3.36
C LEU A 8 -2.14 12.56 2.94
N GLY A 9 -0.93 13.09 3.14
CA GLY A 9 -0.57 14.45 2.71
C GLY A 9 -0.58 14.61 1.20
N VAL A 10 0.19 13.76 0.50
CA VAL A 10 0.34 13.83 -0.96
C VAL A 10 -0.98 13.53 -1.67
N ALA A 11 -1.68 12.47 -1.28
CA ALA A 11 -2.99 12.14 -1.84
C ALA A 11 -4.02 13.24 -1.50
N GLY A 12 -3.97 13.78 -0.27
CA GLY A 12 -4.76 14.91 0.18
C GLY A 12 -4.65 16.12 -0.74
N LEU A 13 -3.42 16.58 -0.97
CA LEU A 13 -3.13 17.71 -1.84
C LEU A 13 -3.52 17.39 -3.29
N ALA A 14 -2.99 16.31 -3.86
CA ALA A 14 -3.20 15.96 -5.26
C ALA A 14 -4.69 15.78 -5.60
N THR A 15 -5.43 15.05 -4.77
CA THR A 15 -6.85 14.79 -5.03
C THR A 15 -7.67 16.06 -4.96
N ARG A 16 -7.42 16.95 -3.98
CA ARG A 16 -8.20 18.18 -3.82
C ARG A 16 -7.82 19.28 -4.82
N SER A 17 -6.64 19.19 -5.43
CA SER A 17 -6.25 20.06 -6.56
C SER A 17 -6.93 19.68 -7.87
N ILE A 18 -7.26 18.40 -8.07
CA ILE A 18 -7.90 17.91 -9.30
C ILE A 18 -9.43 17.83 -9.13
N ILE A 19 -9.88 17.25 -8.01
CA ILE A 19 -11.29 17.06 -7.69
C ILE A 19 -11.68 18.11 -6.65
N THR A 20 -12.23 19.22 -7.13
CA THR A 20 -12.69 20.32 -6.29
C THR A 20 -13.75 19.83 -5.30
N ALA A 21 -13.64 20.28 -4.04
CA ALA A 21 -14.50 19.83 -2.95
C ALA A 21 -14.58 18.30 -2.77
N ALA A 22 -13.47 17.58 -2.99
CA ALA A 22 -13.34 16.20 -2.57
C ALA A 22 -13.43 16.09 -1.03
N GLY A 23 -14.35 15.26 -0.55
CA GLY A 23 -14.56 15.04 0.89
C GLY A 23 -13.33 14.40 1.53
N LEU A 24 -12.79 15.04 2.57
CA LEU A 24 -11.47 14.70 3.10
C LEU A 24 -11.38 13.25 3.62
N LYS A 25 -12.46 12.77 4.24
CA LYS A 25 -12.54 11.39 4.76
C LYS A 25 -12.41 10.35 3.65
N TRP A 26 -13.00 10.60 2.47
CA TRP A 26 -12.85 9.69 1.33
C TRP A 26 -11.43 9.71 0.77
N VAL A 27 -10.79 10.88 0.71
CA VAL A 27 -9.38 10.97 0.29
C VAL A 27 -8.48 10.14 1.20
N TYR A 28 -8.70 10.22 2.51
CA TYR A 28 -7.92 9.45 3.49
C TYR A 28 -8.16 7.94 3.39
N ILE A 29 -9.42 7.52 3.19
CA ILE A 29 -9.73 6.10 2.93
C ILE A 29 -9.01 5.64 1.66
N GLY A 30 -9.07 6.41 0.57
CA GLY A 30 -8.42 6.08 -0.69
C GLY A 30 -6.91 5.89 -0.55
N ALA A 31 -6.26 6.77 0.22
CA ALA A 31 -4.83 6.68 0.51
C ALA A 31 -4.46 5.52 1.46
N LEU A 32 -5.42 4.95 2.19
CA LEU A 32 -5.19 3.82 3.10
C LEU A 32 -5.45 2.46 2.44
N ILE A 33 -6.32 2.40 1.42
CA ILE A 33 -6.74 1.14 0.78
C ILE A 33 -5.56 0.22 0.42
N PRO A 34 -4.49 0.68 -0.26
CA PRO A 34 -3.38 -0.19 -0.62
C PRO A 34 -2.58 -0.74 0.58
N ASP A 35 -2.65 -0.07 1.73
CA ASP A 35 -1.98 -0.46 2.97
C ASP A 35 -2.80 -1.45 3.82
N LEU A 36 -4.12 -1.50 3.62
CA LEU A 36 -5.01 -2.39 4.39
C LEU A 36 -4.57 -3.87 4.37
N PRO A 37 -4.18 -4.48 3.24
CA PRO A 37 -3.71 -5.86 3.21
C PRO A 37 -2.55 -6.11 4.17
N TRP A 38 -1.57 -5.20 4.23
CA TRP A 38 -0.39 -5.32 5.07
C TRP A 38 -0.72 -5.16 6.55
N MET A 39 -1.68 -4.29 6.89
CA MET A 39 -2.20 -4.16 8.25
C MET A 39 -2.92 -5.43 8.69
N ILE A 40 -3.81 -5.96 7.84
CA ILE A 40 -4.55 -7.20 8.08
C ILE A 40 -3.57 -8.37 8.24
N GLN A 41 -2.54 -8.46 7.40
CA GLN A 41 -1.50 -9.49 7.53
C GLN A 41 -0.89 -9.54 8.94
N ARG A 42 -0.60 -8.38 9.53
CA ARG A 42 -0.01 -8.30 10.87
C ARG A 42 -0.99 -8.81 11.94
N ILE A 43 -2.27 -8.47 11.80
CA ILE A 43 -3.31 -8.92 12.72
C ILE A 43 -3.49 -10.44 12.60
N VAL A 44 -3.61 -10.97 11.38
CA VAL A 44 -3.79 -12.40 11.13
C VAL A 44 -2.63 -13.23 11.71
N ARG A 45 -1.38 -12.75 11.58
CA ARG A 45 -0.20 -13.44 12.16
C ARG A 45 -0.23 -13.52 13.69
N ILE A 46 -0.90 -12.60 14.36
CA ILE A 46 -1.06 -12.61 15.82
C ILE A 46 -2.18 -13.57 16.22
N ILE A 47 -3.28 -13.60 15.47
CA ILE A 47 -4.47 -14.41 15.78
C ILE A 47 -4.28 -15.88 15.39
N ILE A 48 -3.59 -16.15 14.28
CA ILE A 48 -3.40 -17.49 13.71
C ILE A 48 -1.87 -17.73 13.57
N PRO A 49 -1.20 -18.19 14.64
CA PRO A 49 0.26 -18.31 14.65
C PRO A 49 0.79 -19.35 13.65
N ASP A 50 0.01 -20.40 13.38
CA ASP A 50 0.41 -21.53 12.52
C ASP A 50 0.11 -21.31 11.02
N ILE A 51 -0.32 -20.10 10.63
CA ILE A 51 -0.61 -19.81 9.23
C ILE A 51 0.68 -19.86 8.39
N ASN A 52 0.60 -20.48 7.20
CA ASN A 52 1.70 -20.46 6.25
C ASN A 52 2.01 -19.01 5.82
N LEU A 53 3.15 -18.49 6.26
CA LEU A 53 3.54 -17.10 6.06
C LEU A 53 3.82 -16.76 4.58
N TYR A 54 4.22 -17.74 3.77
CA TYR A 54 4.46 -17.54 2.35
C TYR A 54 3.15 -17.40 1.59
N ASP A 55 2.17 -18.24 1.87
CA ASP A 55 0.85 -18.18 1.23
C ASP A 55 0.11 -16.91 1.66
N LEU A 56 0.16 -16.58 2.96
CA LEU A 56 -0.38 -15.32 3.46
C LEU A 56 0.29 -14.11 2.79
N ARG A 57 1.61 -14.15 2.56
CA ARG A 57 2.33 -13.08 1.84
C ARG A 57 1.83 -12.94 0.40
N LEU A 58 1.72 -14.03 -0.35
CA LEU A 58 1.23 -14.01 -1.73
C LEU A 58 -0.19 -13.46 -1.81
N TYR A 59 -1.07 -13.91 -0.89
CA TYR A 59 -2.44 -13.41 -0.80
C TYR A 59 -2.50 -11.90 -0.59
N VAL A 60 -1.70 -11.38 0.34
CA VAL A 60 -1.61 -9.95 0.65
C VAL A 60 -1.01 -9.14 -0.51
N ILE A 61 -0.01 -9.70 -1.22
CA ILE A 61 0.55 -9.08 -2.43
C ILE A 61 -0.56 -8.86 -3.46
N VAL A 62 -1.36 -9.88 -3.76
CA VAL A 62 -2.48 -9.76 -4.71
C VAL A 62 -3.48 -8.69 -4.26
N GLN A 63 -3.85 -8.68 -2.98
CA GLN A 63 -4.79 -7.69 -2.43
C GLN A 63 -4.25 -6.25 -2.50
N SER A 64 -2.93 -6.07 -2.41
CA SER A 64 -2.28 -4.76 -2.45
C SER A 64 -2.14 -4.17 -3.87
N THR A 65 -2.54 -4.91 -4.91
CA THR A 65 -2.51 -4.42 -6.29
C THR A 65 -3.51 -3.30 -6.54
N LEU A 66 -3.22 -2.44 -7.53
CA LEU A 66 -4.14 -1.37 -7.94
C LEU A 66 -5.52 -1.94 -8.29
N PHE A 67 -5.57 -3.05 -9.04
CA PHE A 67 -6.80 -3.69 -9.46
C PHE A 67 -7.71 -4.07 -8.28
N LEU A 68 -7.17 -4.72 -7.24
CA LEU A 68 -7.95 -5.04 -6.03
C LEU A 68 -8.30 -3.79 -5.23
N GLY A 69 -7.42 -2.78 -5.20
CA GLY A 69 -7.72 -1.46 -4.64
C GLY A 69 -8.90 -0.76 -5.33
N LEU A 70 -9.03 -0.89 -6.66
CA LEU A 70 -10.18 -0.38 -7.42
C LEU A 70 -11.47 -1.13 -7.08
N ILE A 71 -11.42 -2.46 -6.95
CA ILE A 71 -12.57 -3.26 -6.51
C ILE A 71 -13.05 -2.79 -5.13
N LEU A 72 -12.12 -2.61 -4.18
CA LEU A 72 -12.47 -2.12 -2.85
C LEU A 72 -12.97 -0.67 -2.88
N SER A 73 -12.43 0.15 -3.80
CA SER A 73 -12.93 1.51 -4.05
C SER A 73 -14.37 1.50 -4.56
N ILE A 74 -14.76 0.59 -5.45
CA ILE A 74 -16.15 0.41 -5.89
C ILE A 74 -17.04 0.02 -4.71
N ALA A 75 -16.57 -0.91 -3.87
CA ALA A 75 -17.30 -1.31 -2.68
C ALA A 75 -17.62 -0.09 -1.81
N PHE A 76 -16.62 0.65 -1.36
CA PHE A 76 -16.84 1.82 -0.49
C PHE A 76 -17.62 2.95 -1.18
N ALA A 77 -17.36 3.21 -2.46
CA ALA A 77 -18.08 4.22 -3.23
C ALA A 77 -19.57 3.91 -3.38
N SER A 78 -19.95 2.63 -3.44
CA SER A 78 -21.36 2.22 -3.51
C SER A 78 -22.16 2.68 -2.29
N LEU A 79 -21.51 2.87 -1.12
CA LEU A 79 -22.13 3.38 0.10
C LEU A 79 -22.22 4.91 0.14
N SER A 80 -21.67 5.63 -0.85
CA SER A 80 -21.73 7.08 -0.94
C SER A 80 -22.93 7.55 -1.75
N LYS A 81 -23.51 8.71 -1.39
CA LYS A 81 -24.53 9.40 -2.20
C LYS A 81 -23.96 9.75 -3.58
N GLU A 82 -22.75 10.31 -3.61
CA GLU A 82 -22.02 10.72 -4.80
C GLU A 82 -21.06 9.62 -5.29
N HIS A 83 -21.57 8.40 -5.50
CA HIS A 83 -20.77 7.20 -5.79
C HIS A 83 -19.69 7.39 -6.86
N ASN A 84 -19.98 8.00 -8.01
CA ASN A 84 -18.97 8.21 -9.06
C ASN A 84 -17.82 9.10 -8.60
N LYS A 85 -18.14 10.22 -7.93
CA LYS A 85 -17.13 11.13 -7.39
C LYS A 85 -16.31 10.45 -6.29
N THR A 86 -16.96 9.71 -5.39
CA THR A 86 -16.27 8.95 -4.35
C THR A 86 -15.38 7.87 -4.95
N PHE A 87 -15.83 7.15 -5.98
CA PHE A 87 -15.02 6.15 -6.68
C PHE A 87 -13.77 6.79 -7.29
N LEU A 88 -13.90 7.94 -7.96
CA LEU A 88 -12.75 8.67 -8.51
C LEU A 88 -11.77 9.11 -7.42
N ILE A 89 -12.28 9.65 -6.30
CA ILE A 89 -11.45 10.04 -5.14
C ILE A 89 -10.67 8.84 -4.58
N LEU A 90 -11.35 7.71 -4.37
CA LEU A 90 -10.73 6.51 -3.80
C LEU A 90 -9.71 5.88 -4.75
N SER A 91 -10.07 5.75 -6.02
CA SER A 91 -9.21 5.19 -7.07
C SER A 91 -7.96 6.03 -7.28
N PHE A 92 -8.12 7.36 -7.30
CA PHE A 92 -7.00 8.28 -7.42
C PHE A 92 -6.09 8.23 -6.17
N GLY A 93 -6.68 8.11 -4.98
CA GLY A 93 -5.94 7.86 -3.74
C GLY A 93 -5.10 6.58 -3.80
N CYS A 94 -5.67 5.48 -4.29
CA CYS A 94 -4.95 4.21 -4.47
C CYS A 94 -3.78 4.35 -5.45
N LEU A 95 -4.03 5.00 -6.60
CA LEU A 95 -3.02 5.22 -7.62
C LEU A 95 -1.86 6.07 -7.08
N ILE A 96 -2.16 7.22 -6.46
CA ILE A 96 -1.14 8.10 -5.88
C ILE A 96 -0.34 7.38 -4.79
N HIS A 97 -1.00 6.58 -3.96
CA HIS A 97 -0.32 5.78 -2.94
C HIS A 97 0.70 4.84 -3.58
N LEU A 98 0.27 4.02 -4.55
CA LEU A 98 1.14 3.03 -5.20
C LEU A 98 2.26 3.69 -6.02
N LEU A 99 1.99 4.82 -6.66
CA LEU A 99 3.01 5.60 -7.35
C LEU A 99 4.04 6.16 -6.35
N LEU A 100 3.60 6.69 -5.21
CA LEU A 100 4.50 7.20 -4.18
C LEU A 100 5.38 6.07 -3.61
N ASP A 101 4.80 4.88 -3.42
CA ASP A 101 5.52 3.68 -3.04
C ASP A 101 6.55 3.26 -4.09
N SER A 102 6.24 3.38 -5.37
CA SER A 102 7.17 3.08 -6.47
C SER A 102 8.41 3.98 -6.47
N LEU A 103 8.32 5.20 -5.94
CA LEU A 103 9.46 6.12 -5.82
C LEU A 103 10.49 5.65 -4.79
N GLN A 104 10.08 4.83 -3.83
CA GLN A 104 10.96 4.30 -2.80
C GLN A 104 11.64 3.01 -3.26
N GLU A 105 12.93 2.91 -2.94
CA GLU A 105 13.64 1.63 -2.99
C GLU A 105 13.17 0.76 -1.81
N LYS A 106 12.52 -0.37 -2.09
CA LYS A 106 11.97 -1.28 -1.07
C LYS A 106 12.58 -2.67 -1.21
N TRP A 107 12.91 -3.25 -0.05
CA TRP A 107 13.37 -4.63 0.02
C TRP A 107 12.31 -5.59 -0.52
N ALA A 108 12.74 -6.51 -1.39
CA ALA A 108 11.91 -7.56 -1.97
C ALA A 108 10.83 -7.05 -2.97
N GLY A 109 11.07 -5.87 -3.57
CA GLY A 109 10.24 -5.26 -4.60
C GLY A 109 9.47 -4.03 -4.09
N SER A 110 8.98 -3.20 -5.03
CA SER A 110 8.15 -2.04 -4.70
C SER A 110 6.66 -2.36 -4.84
N VAL A 111 6.01 -2.02 -5.96
CA VAL A 111 4.56 -2.22 -6.14
C VAL A 111 4.25 -3.05 -7.37
N ILE A 112 3.16 -3.81 -7.35
CA ILE A 112 2.62 -4.48 -8.55
C ILE A 112 1.46 -3.64 -9.07
N LEU A 113 1.75 -2.77 -10.04
CA LEU A 113 0.80 -1.77 -10.52
C LEU A 113 -0.16 -2.31 -11.59
N PHE A 114 0.34 -3.19 -12.47
CA PHE A 114 -0.36 -3.63 -13.68
C PHE A 114 -1.00 -5.02 -13.57
N ALA A 115 -1.11 -5.58 -12.37
CA ALA A 115 -1.89 -6.79 -12.16
C ALA A 115 -3.36 -6.55 -12.56
N PRO A 116 -4.06 -7.56 -13.11
CA PRO A 116 -3.64 -8.95 -13.27
C PRO A 116 -2.85 -9.24 -14.57
N PHE A 117 -2.53 -8.23 -15.39
CA PHE A 117 -1.92 -8.40 -16.70
C PHE A 117 -0.40 -8.57 -16.64
N ASN A 118 0.27 -7.85 -15.74
CA ASN A 118 1.70 -8.00 -15.46
C ASN A 118 1.93 -8.03 -13.94
N TRP A 119 2.67 -9.03 -13.47
CA TRP A 119 3.01 -9.27 -12.06
C TRP A 119 4.44 -8.86 -11.69
N GLU A 120 5.17 -8.28 -12.64
CA GLU A 120 6.45 -7.63 -12.37
C GLU A 120 6.29 -6.43 -11.45
N THR A 121 7.27 -6.24 -10.58
CA THR A 121 7.29 -5.10 -9.67
C THR A 121 7.70 -3.84 -10.43
N PHE A 122 6.89 -2.80 -10.32
CA PHE A 122 7.20 -1.46 -10.79
C PHE A 122 7.91 -0.68 -9.68
N SER A 123 9.14 -0.23 -9.96
CA SER A 123 9.93 0.58 -9.04
C SER A 123 10.74 1.62 -9.82
N LEU A 124 10.72 2.86 -9.33
CA LEU A 124 11.54 3.96 -9.81
C LEU A 124 12.79 4.17 -8.94
N GLY A 125 12.78 3.70 -7.68
CA GLY A 125 13.96 3.66 -6.82
C GLY A 125 14.65 5.01 -6.60
N LEU A 126 13.88 6.11 -6.56
CA LEU A 126 14.43 7.46 -6.49
C LEU A 126 15.05 7.78 -5.13
N PHE A 127 14.51 7.23 -4.05
CA PHE A 127 15.03 7.49 -2.71
C PHE A 127 14.83 6.33 -1.73
N TRP A 128 15.72 6.27 -0.75
CA TRP A 128 15.70 5.26 0.30
C TRP A 128 14.59 5.55 1.34
N PRO A 129 13.94 4.55 1.96
CA PRO A 129 12.86 4.78 2.91
C PRO A 129 13.29 5.64 4.12
N GLU A 130 14.50 5.47 4.65
CA GLU A 130 15.03 6.28 5.76
C GLU A 130 15.84 7.51 5.31
N SER A 131 15.53 8.08 4.14
CA SER A 131 16.20 9.28 3.61
C SER A 131 15.43 10.57 3.90
N PHE A 132 16.11 11.71 3.71
CA PHE A 132 15.54 13.04 3.89
C PHE A 132 14.23 13.28 3.10
N PRO A 133 14.11 12.92 1.81
CA PRO A 133 12.84 13.02 1.08
C PRO A 133 11.66 12.35 1.79
N THR A 134 11.85 11.15 2.34
CA THR A 134 10.78 10.46 3.07
C THR A 134 10.36 11.25 4.31
N TYR A 135 11.32 11.75 5.10
CA TYR A 135 11.01 12.55 6.29
C TYR A 135 10.32 13.87 5.95
N ALA A 136 10.73 14.53 4.87
CA ALA A 136 10.10 15.75 4.39
C ALA A 136 8.63 15.50 3.99
N LEU A 137 8.36 14.41 3.27
CA LEU A 137 7.01 14.00 2.91
C LEU A 137 6.16 13.62 4.14
N THR A 138 6.75 12.91 5.12
CA THR A 138 6.08 12.60 6.39
C THR A 138 5.66 13.87 7.12
N PHE A 139 6.59 14.83 7.25
CA PHE A 139 6.34 16.08 7.95
C PHE A 139 5.30 16.92 7.22
N PHE A 140 5.38 16.97 5.88
CA PHE A 140 4.36 17.59 5.05
C PHE A 140 2.98 16.97 5.29
N GLY A 141 2.88 15.64 5.32
CA GLY A 141 1.63 14.94 5.59
C GLY A 141 1.07 15.20 6.99
N LEU A 142 1.94 15.22 7.99
CA LEU A 142 1.56 15.61 9.36
C LEU A 142 1.00 17.04 9.40
N PHE A 143 1.71 18.00 8.79
CA PHE A 143 1.27 19.38 8.73
C PHE A 143 -0.06 19.53 7.99
N TYR A 144 -0.22 18.83 6.86
CA TYR A 144 -1.46 18.80 6.08
C TYR A 144 -2.65 18.31 6.92
N ILE A 145 -2.47 17.21 7.66
CA ILE A 145 -3.51 16.66 8.53
C ILE A 145 -3.85 17.65 9.66
N ILE A 146 -2.86 18.22 10.33
CA ILE A 146 -3.07 19.20 11.41
C ILE A 146 -3.84 20.41 10.88
N PHE A 147 -3.42 20.96 9.75
CA PHE A 147 -4.03 22.14 9.14
C PHE A 147 -5.49 21.90 8.75
N LEU A 148 -5.82 20.71 8.24
CA LEU A 148 -7.17 20.36 7.81
C LEU A 148 -7.99 19.59 8.84
N PHE A 149 -7.45 19.36 10.04
CA PHE A 149 -8.07 18.52 11.06
C PHE A 149 -9.48 18.98 11.42
N ARG A 150 -9.67 20.29 11.65
CA ARG A 150 -10.98 20.88 11.97
C ARG A 150 -12.00 20.63 10.85
N LYS A 151 -11.60 20.85 9.60
CA LYS A 151 -12.45 20.61 8.43
C LYS A 151 -12.79 19.12 8.29
N GLY A 152 -11.82 18.25 8.52
CA GLY A 152 -12.01 16.79 8.50
C GLY A 152 -13.00 16.28 9.55
N ILE A 153 -13.03 16.86 10.74
CA ILE A 153 -14.02 16.47 11.77
C ILE A 153 -15.42 16.94 11.39
N GLN A 154 -15.55 18.19 10.94
CA GLN A 154 -16.84 18.83 10.69
C GLN A 154 -17.57 18.29 9.45
N GLU A 155 -16.85 17.84 8.43
CA GLU A 155 -17.46 17.28 7.21
C GLU A 155 -18.13 15.92 7.48
N PRO A 156 -19.47 15.79 7.33
CA PRO A 156 -20.13 14.50 7.48
C PRO A 156 -19.77 13.55 6.33
N LEU A 157 -19.75 12.24 6.59
CA LEU A 157 -19.69 11.26 5.51
C LEU A 157 -21.04 11.23 4.80
N ASN A 158 -21.03 11.45 3.50
CA ASN A 158 -22.24 11.50 2.69
C ASN A 158 -22.73 10.08 2.32
N LEU A 159 -23.07 9.27 3.33
CA LEU A 159 -23.44 7.86 3.17
C LEU A 159 -24.90 7.68 2.73
N GLU A 160 -25.14 6.62 1.95
CA GLU A 160 -26.44 6.18 1.45
C GLU A 160 -26.67 4.69 1.75
N VAL A 161 -26.92 4.37 3.02
CA VAL A 161 -27.02 2.97 3.49
C VAL A 161 -28.42 2.35 3.32
N LYS A 162 -29.45 3.15 3.03
CA LYS A 162 -30.84 2.66 2.94
C LYS A 162 -31.10 1.87 1.65
N ASN A 163 -30.37 2.17 0.58
CA ASN A 163 -30.56 1.53 -0.72
C ASN A 163 -30.06 0.07 -0.71
N LEU A 164 -30.97 -0.90 -0.83
CA LEU A 164 -30.63 -2.33 -0.83
C LEU A 164 -29.68 -2.72 -1.97
N ARG A 165 -29.91 -2.21 -3.19
CA ARG A 165 -29.06 -2.54 -4.35
C ARG A 165 -27.61 -2.14 -4.11
N ARG A 166 -27.40 -0.97 -3.49
CA ARG A 166 -26.07 -0.46 -3.14
C ARG A 166 -25.41 -1.31 -2.05
N ARG A 167 -26.16 -1.75 -1.04
CA ARG A 167 -25.65 -2.68 -0.02
C ARG A 167 -25.26 -4.04 -0.60
N VAL A 168 -26.07 -4.57 -1.51
CA VAL A 168 -25.74 -5.82 -2.22
C VAL A 168 -24.46 -5.65 -3.03
N LEU A 169 -24.31 -4.54 -3.76
CA LEU A 169 -23.09 -4.24 -4.49
C LEU A 169 -21.86 -4.12 -3.56
N PHE A 170 -21.99 -3.42 -2.43
CA PHE A 170 -20.93 -3.34 -1.41
C PHE A 170 -20.49 -4.72 -0.95
N ILE A 171 -21.44 -5.56 -0.52
CA ILE A 171 -21.17 -6.90 -0.01
C ILE A 171 -20.53 -7.76 -1.10
N PHE A 172 -21.09 -7.73 -2.31
CA PHE A 172 -20.57 -8.49 -3.44
C PHE A 172 -19.13 -8.09 -3.77
N MET A 173 -18.82 -6.80 -3.90
CA MET A 173 -17.47 -6.34 -4.19
C MET A 173 -16.49 -6.62 -3.05
N LEU A 174 -16.95 -6.57 -1.79
CA LEU A 174 -16.15 -6.96 -0.64
C LEU A 174 -15.82 -8.46 -0.68
N LEU A 175 -16.80 -9.31 -1.02
CA LEU A 175 -16.58 -10.75 -1.21
C LEU A 175 -15.59 -10.99 -2.35
N VAL A 176 -15.73 -10.32 -3.49
CA VAL A 176 -14.78 -10.40 -4.61
C VAL A 176 -13.38 -10.02 -4.14
N TYR A 177 -13.23 -8.94 -3.37
CA TYR A 177 -11.93 -8.49 -2.84
C TYR A 177 -11.23 -9.54 -1.95
N PHE A 178 -11.98 -10.31 -1.15
CA PHE A 178 -11.41 -11.36 -0.29
C PHE A 178 -11.27 -12.72 -1.00
N ILE A 179 -12.14 -13.05 -1.94
CA ILE A 179 -12.17 -14.37 -2.59
C ILE A 179 -11.24 -14.40 -3.81
N LEU A 180 -11.25 -13.36 -4.64
CA LEU A 180 -10.48 -13.32 -5.89
C LEU A 180 -8.98 -13.57 -5.72
N PRO A 181 -8.30 -13.06 -4.67
CA PRO A 181 -6.88 -13.32 -4.47
C PRO A 181 -6.50 -14.81 -4.42
N LEU A 182 -7.40 -15.68 -3.93
CA LEU A 182 -7.17 -17.13 -3.86
C LEU A 182 -6.96 -17.76 -5.24
N PHE A 183 -7.58 -17.20 -6.28
CA PHE A 183 -7.48 -17.68 -7.66
C PHE A 183 -6.26 -17.12 -8.41
N LEU A 184 -5.58 -16.13 -7.82
CA LEU A 184 -4.47 -15.42 -8.47
C LEU A 184 -3.12 -15.74 -7.81
N LEU A 185 -3.05 -16.61 -6.81
CA LEU A 185 -1.83 -16.86 -6.01
C LEU A 185 -0.66 -17.44 -6.82
N SER A 186 -0.92 -18.16 -7.92
CA SER A 186 0.13 -18.72 -8.77
C SER A 186 0.95 -17.63 -9.46
N GLN A 187 0.30 -16.51 -9.81
CA GLN A 187 0.93 -15.44 -10.59
C GLN A 187 2.07 -14.71 -9.85
N PRO A 188 1.87 -14.14 -8.64
CA PRO A 188 2.98 -13.54 -7.89
C PRO A 188 4.01 -14.59 -7.44
N LEU A 189 3.62 -15.86 -7.31
CA LEU A 189 4.59 -16.93 -7.05
C LEU A 189 5.51 -17.15 -8.27
N GLU A 190 4.94 -17.25 -9.47
CA GLU A 190 5.70 -17.43 -10.72
C GLU A 190 6.61 -16.25 -11.01
N ALA A 191 6.12 -15.03 -10.79
CA ALA A 191 6.90 -13.79 -10.86
C ALA A 191 7.96 -13.65 -9.73
N ASN A 192 8.04 -14.64 -8.82
CA ASN A 192 8.93 -14.65 -7.67
C ASN A 192 8.82 -13.36 -6.81
N SER A 193 7.61 -12.80 -6.70
CA SER A 193 7.36 -11.61 -5.90
C SER A 193 7.81 -11.83 -4.46
N HIS A 194 8.52 -10.86 -3.89
CA HIS A 194 9.15 -10.98 -2.57
C HIS A 194 10.04 -12.22 -2.39
N PHE A 195 10.62 -12.75 -3.48
CA PHE A 195 11.44 -13.94 -3.50
C PHE A 195 10.73 -15.21 -2.99
N VAL A 196 9.40 -15.24 -2.96
CA VAL A 196 8.65 -16.35 -2.33
C VAL A 196 8.92 -17.68 -3.02
N LYS A 197 9.08 -17.72 -4.34
CA LYS A 197 9.41 -18.96 -5.07
C LYS A 197 10.81 -19.47 -4.69
N THR A 198 11.80 -18.57 -4.65
CA THR A 198 13.14 -18.89 -4.14
C THR A 198 13.09 -19.39 -2.69
N LEU A 199 12.29 -18.74 -1.84
CA LEU A 199 12.10 -19.11 -0.45
C LEU A 199 11.19 -20.33 -0.24
N LYS A 200 10.50 -20.86 -1.25
CA LYS A 200 9.79 -22.14 -1.14
C LYS A 200 10.62 -23.31 -1.63
N ASN A 201 11.56 -23.08 -2.55
CA ASN A 201 12.46 -24.10 -3.04
C ASN A 201 13.55 -24.39 -2.00
N VAL A 202 13.30 -25.30 -1.07
CA VAL A 202 14.25 -25.66 0.01
C VAL A 202 15.35 -26.58 -0.50
N ASP A 203 14.98 -27.53 -1.38
CA ASP A 203 15.86 -28.60 -1.82
C ASP A 203 17.01 -28.10 -2.70
N GLU A 204 16.77 -27.06 -3.50
CA GLU A 204 17.83 -26.48 -4.35
C GLU A 204 18.62 -25.33 -3.70
N ARG A 205 18.40 -25.00 -2.43
CA ARG A 205 19.17 -23.93 -1.77
C ARG A 205 20.64 -24.27 -1.54
N PRO A 206 20.99 -25.51 -1.11
CA PRO A 206 22.38 -25.84 -0.81
C PRO A 206 23.28 -25.57 -2.02
N GLY A 207 24.38 -24.85 -1.80
CA GLY A 207 25.37 -24.53 -2.83
C GLY A 207 25.02 -23.35 -3.76
N LYS A 208 23.85 -22.72 -3.62
CA LYS A 208 23.55 -21.47 -4.35
C LYS A 208 24.23 -20.27 -3.67
N TYR A 209 24.82 -19.39 -4.49
CA TYR A 209 25.37 -18.12 -4.02
C TYR A 209 24.25 -17.24 -3.45
N PHE A 210 24.50 -16.63 -2.29
CA PHE A 210 23.66 -15.56 -1.76
C PHE A 210 24.47 -14.28 -1.78
N GLU A 211 23.88 -13.21 -2.30
CA GLU A 211 24.47 -11.89 -2.24
C GLU A 211 23.93 -11.17 -1.01
N CYS A 212 24.84 -10.79 -0.11
CA CYS A 212 24.53 -9.85 0.95
C CYS A 212 24.97 -8.47 0.48
N ASP A 213 24.06 -7.72 -0.13
CA ASP A 213 24.28 -6.32 -0.41
C ASP A 213 24.26 -5.52 0.91
N ARG A 214 25.41 -5.50 1.59
CA ARG A 214 25.67 -4.61 2.71
C ARG A 214 26.26 -3.35 2.11
N ARG A 215 25.49 -2.27 2.09
CA ARG A 215 26.06 -0.91 2.02
C ARG A 215 27.19 -0.82 3.04
N SER A 216 28.37 -0.41 2.59
CA SER A 216 29.56 -0.29 3.42
C SER A 216 29.23 0.48 4.69
N PHE A 217 29.30 -0.18 5.85
CA PHE A 217 29.24 0.49 7.13
C PHE A 217 30.49 1.37 7.21
N ALA A 218 30.36 2.65 6.89
CA ALA A 218 31.44 3.62 7.05
C ALA A 218 31.65 3.84 8.56
N CYS A 219 32.34 2.90 9.20
CA CYS A 219 32.93 3.12 10.50
C CYS A 219 33.96 4.22 10.32
N ARG A 220 33.57 5.49 10.59
CA ARG A 220 34.53 6.56 10.81
C ARG A 220 35.39 6.14 11.99
N ARG A 221 36.51 5.47 11.72
CA ARG A 221 37.63 5.39 12.66
C ARG A 221 38.04 6.83 12.94
N ARG A 222 37.58 7.39 14.05
CA ARG A 222 38.33 8.46 14.73
C ARG A 222 39.62 7.81 15.21
N HIS A 223 40.64 7.80 14.35
CA HIS A 223 42.01 7.70 14.84
C HIS A 223 42.31 9.02 15.55
N ARG A 224 42.01 9.03 16.85
CA ARG A 224 42.70 9.89 17.81
C ARG A 224 44.11 9.30 17.89
N VAL A 225 45.08 9.92 17.23
CA VAL A 225 46.48 9.73 17.57
C VAL A 225 46.86 10.98 18.36
N GLU A 226 46.70 10.87 19.67
CA GLU A 226 47.56 11.58 20.62
C GLU A 226 48.97 10.97 20.48
N ARG A 227 49.97 11.81 20.21
CA ARG A 227 51.44 11.66 20.33
C ARG A 227 52.03 12.83 19.53
N ASN A 228 52.76 13.81 20.06
CA ASN A 228 53.33 14.10 21.38
C ASN A 228 53.23 15.61 21.62
#